data_AF-A0A6I1K5U3-F1
#
_entry.id   AF-A0A6I1K5U3-F1
#
_cell.length_a   1.000
_cell.length_b   1.000
_cell.length_c   1.000
_cell.angle_alpha   90.00
_cell.angle_beta   90.00
_cell.angle_gamma   90.00
#
_symmetry.space_group_name_H-M   'P 1'
#
loop_
_entity.id
_entity.type
_entity.pdbx_description
1 polymer ?
#
loop_
_entity_poly.entity_id
_entity_poly.type
_entity_poly.pdbx_seq_one_letter_code
_entity_poly.pdbx_strand_id
1 'polypeptide(L)'
;MRCFTGEECSGWLRDRNIIDLKPGESPYLFGEYELMVHAPQRARMQSILAREMVEWFGPYESLLCWVDDWPFYKPEEMAILSAIRRASGETRHLIDARGHLFLADEVDVLTGFLALLMNYGWDGYFYPQPFRGHCFQTSHEDFVWMLTSDRTQFQKSLDIASKHSLQTIRRTEAE
;
A
#
# COMPACT_ATOMS: atom_id res chain seq x y z
N MET A 1 8.02 11.66 7.05
CA MET A 1 6.68 11.07 6.88
C MET A 1 5.71 11.93 7.67
N ARG A 2 4.57 12.32 7.11
CA ARG A 2 3.53 13.06 7.82
C ARG A 2 2.32 12.14 8.06
N CYS A 3 1.82 12.07 9.28
CA CYS A 3 0.67 11.23 9.60
C CYS A 3 -0.65 11.99 9.49
N PHE A 4 -1.66 11.34 8.93
CA PHE A 4 -2.98 11.90 8.63
C PHE A 4 -4.08 11.17 9.41
N THR A 5 -5.09 11.92 9.85
CA THR A 5 -6.38 11.37 10.29
C THR A 5 -7.13 10.75 9.09
N GLY A 6 -8.17 9.96 9.36
CA GLY A 6 -9.02 9.42 8.28
C GLY A 6 -9.69 10.52 7.44
N GLU A 7 -10.01 11.67 8.06
CA GLU A 7 -10.55 12.83 7.34
C GLU A 7 -9.48 13.49 6.46
N GLU A 8 -8.25 13.64 6.96
CA GLU A 8 -7.13 14.17 6.18
C GLU A 8 -6.79 13.24 5.00
N CYS A 9 -6.81 11.91 5.18
CA CYS A 9 -6.67 10.96 4.07
C CYS A 9 -7.78 11.13 3.02
N SER A 10 -9.03 11.20 3.47
CA SER A 10 -10.19 11.37 2.59
C SER A 10 -10.11 12.67 1.80
N GLY A 11 -9.69 13.76 2.45
CA GLY A 11 -9.44 15.06 1.82
C GLY A 11 -8.31 14.97 0.79
N TRP A 12 -7.19 14.34 1.17
CA TRP A 12 -6.03 14.17 0.28
C TRP A 12 -6.38 13.41 -1.00
N LEU A 13 -7.16 12.32 -0.90
CA LEU A 13 -7.64 11.55 -2.05
C LEU A 13 -8.60 12.38 -2.92
N ARG A 14 -9.56 13.06 -2.29
CA ARG A 14 -10.55 13.91 -2.97
C ARG A 14 -9.90 15.03 -3.78
N ASP A 15 -8.94 15.72 -3.19
CA ASP A 15 -8.20 16.82 -3.84
C ASP A 15 -7.42 16.37 -5.09
N ARG A 16 -7.23 15.04 -5.23
CA ARG A 16 -6.51 14.40 -6.35
C ARG A 16 -7.43 13.63 -7.29
N ASN A 17 -8.75 13.80 -7.15
CA ASN A 17 -9.77 13.07 -7.91
C ASN A 17 -9.65 11.54 -7.78
N ILE A 18 -9.17 11.07 -6.63
CA ILE A 18 -9.16 9.64 -6.28
C ILE A 18 -10.46 9.38 -5.51
N ILE A 19 -11.51 8.99 -6.24
CA ILE A 19 -12.88 8.81 -5.71
C ILE A 19 -13.14 7.31 -5.53
N ASP A 20 -13.88 6.93 -4.47
CA ASP A 20 -14.33 5.55 -4.20
C ASP A 20 -13.22 4.50 -4.03
N LEU A 21 -12.03 4.96 -3.62
CA LEU A 21 -10.91 4.14 -3.20
C LEU A 21 -10.59 4.37 -1.73
N LYS A 22 -11.62 4.38 -0.87
CA LYS A 22 -11.37 4.33 0.58
C LYS A 22 -11.27 2.89 1.04
N PRO A 23 -10.56 2.64 2.15
CA PRO A 23 -10.62 1.33 2.76
C PRO A 23 -12.06 0.87 3.03
N GLY A 24 -12.33 -0.41 2.76
CA GLY A 24 -13.67 -1.01 2.89
C GLY A 24 -14.65 -0.68 1.76
N GLU A 25 -14.32 0.26 0.85
CA GLU A 25 -15.06 0.50 -0.38
C GLU A 25 -14.50 -0.42 -1.48
N SER A 26 -15.37 -1.19 -2.15
CA SER A 26 -14.94 -2.01 -3.27
C SER A 26 -14.59 -1.10 -4.46
N PRO A 27 -13.45 -1.30 -5.12
CA PRO A 27 -12.96 -0.47 -6.23
C PRO A 27 -13.73 -0.75 -7.53
N TYR A 28 -15.06 -0.89 -7.49
CA TYR A 28 -15.92 -1.16 -8.65
C TYR A 28 -15.76 -0.13 -9.79
N LEU A 29 -15.17 1.03 -9.50
CA LEU A 29 -14.94 2.11 -10.45
C LEU A 29 -13.49 2.23 -10.94
N PHE A 30 -12.58 1.39 -10.44
CA PHE A 30 -11.16 1.58 -10.67
C PHE A 30 -10.46 0.31 -11.13
N GLY A 31 -10.03 0.35 -12.39
CA GLY A 31 -9.12 -0.62 -12.98
C GLY A 31 -9.81 -1.49 -14.02
N GLU A 32 -9.43 -1.26 -15.26
CA GLU A 32 -9.62 -2.22 -16.36
C GLU A 32 -8.80 -3.50 -16.08
N TYR A 33 -7.81 -3.42 -15.19
CA TYR A 33 -6.90 -4.49 -14.88
C TYR A 33 -6.73 -4.69 -13.37
N GLU A 34 -6.81 -5.95 -12.96
CA GLU A 34 -6.66 -6.39 -11.58
C GLU A 34 -5.72 -7.59 -11.51
N LEU A 35 -4.79 -7.55 -10.56
CA LEU A 35 -3.99 -8.71 -10.18
C LEU A 35 -3.96 -8.85 -8.65
N MET A 36 -4.49 -9.95 -8.15
CA MET A 36 -4.39 -10.33 -6.74
C MET A 36 -3.53 -11.59 -6.61
N VAL A 37 -2.50 -11.52 -5.78
CA VAL A 37 -1.52 -12.60 -5.58
C VAL A 37 -1.32 -12.86 -4.10
N HIS A 38 -0.96 -14.09 -3.74
CA HIS A 38 -0.51 -14.38 -2.38
C HIS A 38 0.78 -13.61 -2.06
N ALA A 39 0.77 -12.94 -0.91
CA ALA A 39 1.98 -12.35 -0.35
C ALA A 39 2.95 -13.47 0.06
N PRO A 40 4.26 -13.27 -0.13
CA PRO A 40 5.24 -14.27 0.27
C PRO A 40 5.30 -14.39 1.80
N GLN A 41 5.39 -15.63 2.30
CA GLN A 41 5.39 -15.93 3.73
C GLN A 41 6.75 -15.73 4.41
N ARG A 42 7.83 -15.60 3.62
CA ARG A 42 9.19 -15.41 4.15
C ARG A 42 9.50 -13.93 4.26
N ALA A 43 9.87 -13.45 5.44
CA ALA A 43 10.20 -12.05 5.70
C ALA A 43 11.17 -11.43 4.68
N ARG A 44 12.23 -12.15 4.32
CA ARG A 44 13.18 -11.70 3.28
C ARG A 44 12.50 -11.43 1.93
N MET A 45 11.56 -12.29 1.55
CA MET A 45 10.82 -12.14 0.29
C MET A 45 9.80 -11.01 0.38
N GLN A 46 9.20 -10.77 1.56
CA GLN A 46 8.34 -9.61 1.80
C GLN A 46 9.13 -8.30 1.64
N SER A 47 10.36 -8.22 2.18
CA SER A 47 11.21 -7.05 1.99
C SER A 47 11.61 -6.81 0.52
N ILE A 48 11.85 -7.87 -0.25
CA ILE A 48 12.11 -7.78 -1.69
C ILE A 48 10.86 -7.30 -2.42
N LEU A 49 9.70 -7.92 -2.17
CA LEU A 49 8.45 -7.53 -2.80
C LEU A 49 8.07 -6.09 -2.46
N ALA A 50 8.23 -5.67 -1.21
CA ALA A 50 7.98 -4.29 -0.80
C ALA A 50 8.76 -3.28 -1.65
N ARG A 51 10.04 -3.54 -1.93
CA ARG A 51 10.84 -2.69 -2.81
C ARG A 51 10.26 -2.62 -4.23
N GLU A 52 9.95 -3.78 -4.82
CA GLU A 52 9.40 -3.86 -6.18
C GLU A 52 8.03 -3.17 -6.26
N MET A 53 7.21 -3.25 -5.21
CA MET A 53 5.91 -2.59 -5.13
C MET A 53 6.02 -1.07 -5.01
N VAL A 54 7.04 -0.55 -4.31
CA VAL A 54 7.31 0.89 -4.27
C VAL A 54 7.84 1.39 -5.62
N GLU A 55 8.73 0.62 -6.26
CA GLU A 55 9.24 0.91 -7.60
C GLU A 55 8.15 0.80 -8.68
N TRP A 56 7.17 -0.08 -8.48
CA TRP A 56 6.04 -0.29 -9.37
C TRP A 56 5.29 1.03 -9.63
N PHE A 57 5.11 1.89 -8.62
CA PHE A 57 4.49 3.21 -8.80
C PHE A 57 5.21 4.14 -9.80
N GLY A 58 6.48 3.86 -10.11
CA GLY A 58 7.32 4.76 -10.90
C GLY A 58 7.55 6.10 -10.20
N PRO A 59 7.84 7.19 -10.94
CA PRO A 59 8.09 8.49 -10.33
C PRO A 59 6.83 9.08 -9.69
N TYR A 60 6.91 9.42 -8.39
CA TYR A 60 5.91 10.13 -7.60
C TYR A 60 6.55 11.27 -6.80
N GLU A 61 5.77 12.29 -6.46
CA GLU A 61 6.13 13.38 -5.54
C GLU A 61 5.88 12.98 -4.09
N SER A 62 4.78 12.26 -3.86
CA SER A 62 4.42 11.72 -2.55
C SER A 62 3.57 10.47 -2.70
N LEU A 63 3.51 9.68 -1.63
CA LEU A 63 2.73 8.45 -1.57
C LEU A 63 2.00 8.38 -0.24
N LEU A 64 0.69 8.21 -0.29
CA LEU A 64 -0.15 8.00 0.89
C LEU A 64 -0.31 6.50 1.15
N CYS A 65 0.11 6.04 2.32
CA CYS A 65 -0.26 4.75 2.88
C CYS A 65 -1.36 4.94 3.91
N TRP A 66 -2.56 4.41 3.65
CA TRP A 66 -3.67 4.38 4.60
C TRP A 66 -3.76 3.00 5.23
N VAL A 67 -3.35 2.89 6.49
CA VAL A 67 -3.46 1.66 7.27
C VAL A 67 -4.89 1.55 7.80
N ASP A 68 -5.65 0.58 7.34
CA ASP A 68 -7.08 0.48 7.65
C ASP A 68 -7.39 -0.44 8.82
N ASP A 69 -6.83 -1.65 8.74
CA ASP A 69 -7.04 -2.72 9.71
C ASP A 69 -5.70 -3.38 10.09
N TRP A 70 -5.63 -3.85 11.33
CA TRP A 70 -4.45 -4.48 11.93
C TRP A 70 -4.90 -5.53 12.95
N PRO A 71 -5.63 -6.56 12.48
CA PRO A 71 -6.22 -7.55 13.37
C PRO A 71 -5.12 -8.33 14.08
N PHE A 72 -5.35 -8.65 15.35
CA PHE A 72 -4.43 -9.49 16.16
C PHE A 72 -3.00 -8.94 16.28
N TYR A 73 -2.81 -7.62 16.14
CA TYR A 73 -1.49 -7.01 16.33
C TYR A 73 -0.86 -7.40 17.67
N LYS A 74 0.47 -7.54 17.67
CA LYS A 74 1.24 -7.77 18.89
C LYS A 74 1.78 -6.45 19.48
N PRO A 75 1.92 -6.33 20.81
CA PRO A 75 2.43 -5.11 21.43
C PRO A 75 3.77 -4.61 20.88
N GLU A 76 4.67 -5.52 20.52
CA GLU A 76 5.97 -5.21 19.92
C GLU A 76 5.86 -4.61 18.50
N GLU A 77 4.88 -5.04 17.70
CA GLU A 77 4.62 -4.53 16.35
C GLU A 77 4.13 -3.08 16.44
N MET A 78 3.21 -2.80 17.37
CA MET A 78 2.77 -1.43 17.65
C MET A 78 3.86 -0.56 18.26
N ALA A 79 4.74 -1.12 19.10
CA ALA A 79 5.85 -0.37 19.67
C ALA A 79 6.85 0.08 18.58
N ILE A 80 7.14 -0.80 17.62
CA ILE A 80 7.99 -0.49 16.46
C ILE A 80 7.33 0.60 15.60
N LEU A 81 6.06 0.43 15.22
CA LEU A 81 5.32 1.43 14.45
C LEU A 81 5.30 2.79 15.17
N SER A 82 5.01 2.79 16.47
CA SER A 82 4.97 4.01 17.29
C SER A 82 6.34 4.69 17.37
N ALA A 83 7.44 3.92 17.39
CA ALA A 83 8.78 4.48 17.32
C ALA A 83 9.05 5.20 15.99
N ILE A 84 8.67 4.60 14.86
CA ILE A 84 8.80 5.20 13.53
C ILE A 84 7.97 6.49 13.44
N ARG A 85 6.72 6.46 13.91
CA ARG A 85 5.82 7.62 13.95
C ARG A 85 6.38 8.75 14.82
N ARG A 86 6.86 8.45 16.03
CA ARG A 86 7.49 9.43 16.92
C ARG A 86 8.75 10.05 16.36
N ALA A 87 9.56 9.29 15.61
CA ALA A 87 10.73 9.83 14.91
C ALA A 87 10.35 10.89 13.88
N SER A 88 9.10 10.88 13.39
CA SER A 88 8.52 11.90 12.51
C SER A 88 7.66 12.94 13.24
N GLY A 89 7.71 12.98 14.57
CA GLY A 89 6.94 13.94 15.38
C GLY A 89 5.47 13.56 15.62
N GLU A 90 5.04 12.37 15.21
CA GLU A 90 3.67 11.89 15.47
C GLU A 90 3.58 11.16 16.82
N THR A 91 2.66 11.60 17.67
CA THR A 91 2.42 11.04 19.02
C THR A 91 1.03 10.47 19.21
N ARG A 92 0.10 10.74 18.28
CA ARG A 92 -1.27 10.20 18.28
C ARG A 92 -1.24 8.69 18.00
N HIS A 93 -2.23 7.98 18.56
CA HIS A 93 -2.39 6.56 18.30
C HIS A 93 -2.68 6.29 16.82
N LEU A 94 -2.37 5.07 16.36
CA LEU A 94 -2.61 4.68 14.97
C LEU A 94 -4.08 4.89 14.58
N ILE A 95 -5.01 4.53 15.47
CA ILE A 95 -6.46 4.66 15.24
C ILE A 95 -6.90 6.11 14.93
N ASP A 96 -6.21 7.09 15.53
CA ASP A 96 -6.52 8.52 15.40
C ASP A 96 -5.86 9.15 14.16
N ALA A 97 -4.72 8.61 13.74
CA ALA A 97 -3.96 9.08 12.58
C ALA A 97 -3.43 7.88 11.77
N ARG A 98 -4.31 7.28 10.97
CA ARG A 98 -4.09 6.04 10.20
C ARG A 98 -3.29 6.22 8.90
N GLY A 99 -3.28 7.43 8.36
CA GLY A 99 -2.57 7.75 7.13
C GLY A 99 -1.11 8.08 7.39
N HIS A 100 -0.26 7.72 6.45
CA HIS A 100 1.17 7.99 6.44
C HIS A 100 1.53 8.50 5.04
N LEU A 101 1.77 9.81 4.93
CA LEU A 101 2.22 10.45 3.70
C LEU A 101 3.76 10.47 3.68
N PHE A 102 4.32 9.84 2.66
CA PHE A 102 5.76 9.80 2.39
C PHE A 102 6.07 10.72 1.21
N LEU A 103 7.16 11.48 1.30
CA LEU A 103 7.69 12.22 0.16
C LEU A 103 8.63 11.34 -0.67
N ALA A 104 8.93 11.75 -1.90
CA ALA A 104 9.80 11.00 -2.81
C ALA A 104 11.21 10.72 -2.26
N ASP A 105 11.74 11.62 -1.43
CA ASP A 105 13.03 11.48 -0.74
C ASP A 105 12.96 10.54 0.48
N GLU A 106 11.77 10.05 0.84
CA GLU A 106 11.54 9.12 1.94
C GLU A 106 11.32 7.68 1.47
N VAL A 107 11.72 7.35 0.24
CA VAL A 107 11.51 6.04 -0.42
C VAL A 107 12.03 4.86 0.41
N ASP A 108 13.15 5.00 1.10
CA ASP A 108 13.72 3.95 1.95
C ASP A 108 12.85 3.69 3.18
N VAL A 109 12.30 4.77 3.78
CA VAL A 109 11.39 4.68 4.93
C VAL A 109 10.08 4.04 4.49
N LEU A 110 9.52 4.47 3.36
CA LEU A 110 8.32 3.87 2.77
C LEU A 110 8.51 2.37 2.49
N THR A 111 9.63 1.99 1.87
CA THR A 111 9.92 0.58 1.55
C THR A 111 10.01 -0.26 2.81
N GLY A 112 10.70 0.23 3.84
CA GLY A 112 10.78 -0.43 5.15
C GLY A 112 9.41 -0.53 5.82
N PHE A 113 8.61 0.53 5.76
CA PHE A 113 7.27 0.57 6.32
C PHE A 113 6.33 -0.45 5.67
N LEU A 114 6.34 -0.54 4.33
CA LEU A 114 5.57 -1.54 3.59
C LEU A 114 6.02 -2.97 3.93
N ALA A 115 7.32 -3.21 4.06
CA ALA A 115 7.83 -4.51 4.46
C ALA A 115 7.34 -4.92 5.87
N LEU A 116 7.25 -3.95 6.80
CA LEU A 116 6.67 -4.18 8.13
C LEU A 116 5.18 -4.50 8.05
N LEU A 117 4.40 -3.76 7.25
CA LEU A 117 2.97 -4.05 7.08
C LEU A 117 2.71 -5.45 6.53
N MET A 118 3.47 -5.87 5.51
CA MET A 118 3.39 -7.24 5.00
C MET A 118 3.81 -8.26 6.06
N ASN A 119 4.82 -7.95 6.88
CA ASN A 119 5.30 -8.86 7.91
C ASN A 119 4.34 -9.00 9.09
N TYR A 120 3.64 -7.94 9.45
CA TYR A 120 2.67 -7.91 10.54
C TYR A 120 1.28 -8.39 10.08
N GLY A 121 1.07 -8.58 8.77
CA GLY A 121 -0.23 -8.94 8.22
C GLY A 121 -1.24 -7.83 8.45
N TRP A 122 -0.92 -6.59 8.06
CA TRP A 122 -1.82 -5.44 8.21
C TRP A 122 -2.36 -4.96 6.87
N ASP A 123 -3.55 -4.36 6.92
CA ASP A 123 -4.23 -3.82 5.76
C ASP A 123 -3.74 -2.40 5.48
N GLY A 124 -3.11 -2.22 4.33
CA GLY A 124 -2.54 -0.94 3.93
C GLY A 124 -2.86 -0.64 2.47
N TYR A 125 -3.45 0.52 2.22
CA TYR A 125 -3.77 1.00 0.87
C TYR A 125 -2.78 2.08 0.44
N PHE A 126 -2.26 1.99 -0.79
CA PHE A 126 -1.16 2.82 -1.27
C PHE A 126 -1.57 3.64 -2.49
N TYR A 127 -1.43 4.96 -2.41
CA TYR A 127 -1.85 5.92 -3.42
C TYR A 127 -0.70 6.87 -3.80
N PRO A 128 -0.26 6.90 -5.07
CA PRO A 128 0.77 7.82 -5.52
C PRO A 128 0.19 9.20 -5.86
N GLN A 129 1.02 10.23 -5.76
CA GLN A 129 0.79 11.55 -6.33
C GLN A 129 1.98 11.91 -7.25
N PRO A 130 1.76 12.30 -8.52
CA PRO A 130 0.48 12.37 -9.22
C PRO A 130 -0.19 11.00 -9.34
N PHE A 131 -1.51 10.97 -9.19
CA PHE A 131 -2.26 9.74 -9.39
C PHE A 131 -2.33 9.39 -10.88
N ARG A 132 -1.81 8.21 -11.23
CA ARG A 132 -1.72 7.72 -12.62
C ARG A 132 -2.58 6.48 -12.83
N GLY A 133 -3.73 6.42 -12.18
CA GLY A 133 -4.66 5.33 -12.39
C GLY A 133 -4.13 3.97 -11.95
N HIS A 134 -3.30 3.92 -10.90
CA HIS A 134 -2.93 2.67 -10.23
C HIS A 134 -2.70 2.83 -8.73
N CYS A 135 -3.05 1.80 -7.98
CA CYS A 135 -2.88 1.67 -6.53
C CYS A 135 -2.68 0.19 -6.17
N PHE A 136 -2.28 -0.08 -4.93
CA PHE A 136 -2.33 -1.44 -4.40
C PHE A 136 -2.74 -1.47 -2.93
N GLN A 137 -3.14 -2.65 -2.48
CA GLN A 137 -3.42 -2.99 -1.09
C GLN A 137 -2.56 -4.17 -0.63
N THR A 138 -2.04 -4.11 0.60
CA THR A 138 -1.64 -5.30 1.37
C THR A 138 -2.79 -5.72 2.28
N SER A 139 -2.94 -7.01 2.54
CA SER A 139 -3.97 -7.52 3.45
C SER A 139 -3.42 -8.51 4.47
N HIS A 140 -4.07 -8.53 5.64
CA HIS A 140 -3.93 -9.51 6.71
C HIS A 140 -4.29 -10.94 6.30
N GLU A 141 -4.97 -11.13 5.17
CA GLU A 141 -5.21 -12.45 4.56
C GLU A 141 -4.06 -12.91 3.64
N ASP A 142 -2.86 -12.33 3.80
CA ASP A 142 -1.64 -12.67 3.05
C ASP A 142 -1.81 -12.55 1.53
N PHE A 143 -2.39 -11.44 1.07
CA PHE A 143 -2.41 -11.09 -0.35
C PHE A 143 -1.92 -9.66 -0.61
N VAL A 144 -1.45 -9.45 -1.84
CA VAL A 144 -1.24 -8.13 -2.43
C VAL A 144 -2.20 -7.99 -3.59
N TRP A 145 -2.98 -6.91 -3.56
CA TRP A 145 -3.97 -6.60 -4.59
C TRP A 145 -3.56 -5.35 -5.36
N MET A 146 -3.24 -5.52 -6.64
CA MET A 146 -2.84 -4.45 -7.55
C MET A 146 -3.99 -4.11 -8.48
N LEU A 147 -4.27 -2.81 -8.59
CA LEU A 147 -5.33 -2.27 -9.44
C LEU A 147 -4.73 -1.22 -10.36
N THR A 148 -5.05 -1.29 -11.65
CA THR A 148 -4.59 -0.29 -12.61
C THR A 148 -5.51 -0.15 -13.83
N SER A 149 -5.52 1.06 -14.38
CA SER A 149 -6.13 1.39 -15.68
C SER A 149 -5.10 1.47 -16.81
N ASP A 150 -3.82 1.18 -16.55
CA ASP A 150 -2.74 1.20 -17.54
C ASP A 150 -2.26 -0.23 -17.80
N ARG A 151 -2.44 -0.71 -19.03
CA ARG A 151 -2.00 -2.03 -19.47
C ARG A 151 -0.49 -2.26 -19.29
N THR A 152 0.33 -1.23 -19.45
CA THR A 152 1.79 -1.31 -19.22
C THR A 152 2.07 -1.55 -17.76
N GLN A 153 1.35 -0.86 -16.88
CA GLN A 153 1.47 -1.01 -15.44
C GLN A 153 0.98 -2.38 -14.97
N PHE A 154 -0.07 -2.90 -15.61
CA PHE A 154 -0.56 -4.25 -15.37
C PHE A 154 0.45 -5.32 -15.80
N GLN A 155 1.09 -5.16 -16.96
CA GLN A 155 2.15 -6.06 -17.40
C GLN A 155 3.30 -6.10 -16.39
N LYS A 156 3.70 -4.96 -15.82
CA LYS A 156 4.70 -4.93 -14.73
C LYS A 156 4.25 -5.73 -13.51
N SER A 157 2.96 -5.67 -13.15
CA SER A 157 2.41 -6.48 -12.06
C SER A 157 2.55 -7.98 -12.34
N LEU A 158 2.27 -8.40 -13.58
CA LEU A 158 2.46 -9.79 -14.03
C LEU A 158 3.94 -10.20 -14.00
N ASP A 159 4.83 -9.31 -14.42
CA ASP A 159 6.28 -9.56 -14.41
C ASP A 159 6.81 -9.72 -12.98
N ILE A 160 6.38 -8.87 -12.03
CA ILE A 160 6.69 -9.00 -10.61
C ILE A 160 6.18 -10.34 -10.06
N ALA A 161 4.93 -10.69 -10.35
CA ALA A 161 4.34 -11.95 -9.90
C ALA A 161 5.12 -13.16 -10.46
N SER A 162 5.48 -13.14 -11.74
CA SER A 162 6.27 -14.20 -12.38
C SER A 162 7.69 -14.29 -11.80
N LYS A 163 8.39 -13.17 -11.68
CA LYS A 163 9.76 -13.06 -11.15
C LYS A 163 9.89 -13.65 -9.75
N HIS A 164 8.87 -13.50 -8.93
CA HIS A 164 8.86 -13.99 -7.54
C HIS A 164 8.05 -15.27 -7.34
N SER A 165 7.57 -15.89 -8.43
CA SER A 165 6.72 -17.08 -8.39
C SER A 165 5.51 -16.92 -7.46
N LEU A 166 4.90 -15.73 -7.46
CA LEU A 166 3.71 -15.45 -6.65
C LEU A 166 2.50 -16.16 -7.24
N GLN A 167 1.75 -16.84 -6.40
CA GLN A 167 0.53 -17.53 -6.81
C GLN A 167 -0.61 -16.52 -7.01
N THR A 168 -1.19 -16.49 -8.20
CA THR A 168 -2.36 -15.68 -8.52
C THR A 168 -3.61 -16.23 -7.83
N ILE A 169 -4.35 -15.34 -7.17
CA ILE A 169 -5.67 -15.61 -6.59
C ILE A 169 -6.75 -15.15 -7.56
N ARG A 170 -6.59 -13.97 -8.15
CA ARG A 170 -7.53 -13.35 -9.07
C ARG A 170 -6.80 -12.51 -10.09
N ARG A 171 -7.32 -12.52 -11.32
CA ARG A 171 -6.81 -11.77 -12.46
C ARG A 171 -8.00 -11.32 -13.31
N THR A 172 -8.07 -10.04 -13.60
CA THR A 172 -9.08 -9.45 -14.48
C THR A 172 -8.37 -8.59 -15.52
N GLU A 173 -8.76 -8.74 -16.78
CA GLU A 173 -8.33 -7.92 -17.90
C GLU A 173 -9.58 -7.46 -18.64
N ALA A 174 -9.72 -6.15 -18.87
CA ALA A 174 -10.73 -5.64 -19.78
C ALA A 174 -10.46 -6.14 -21.21
N GLU A 175 -11.51 -6.58 -21.89
CA GLU A 175 -11.50 -7.01 -23.29
C GLU A 175 -11.23 -5.87 -24.28
#